data_AF-M9YLZ7-F1
#
_entry.id   AF-M9YLZ7-F1
#
_cell.length_a   1.000
_cell.length_b   1.000
_cell.length_c   1.000
_cell.angle_alpha   90.00
_cell.angle_beta   90.00
_cell.angle_gamma   90.00
#
_symmetry.space_group_name_H-M   'P 1'
#
loop_
_entity.id
_entity.type
_entity.pdbx_description
1 polymer ?
#
loop_
_entity_poly.entity_id
_entity_poly.type
_entity_poly.pdbx_seq_one_letter_code
_entity_poly.pdbx_strand_id
1 'polypeptide(L)' 'MQDGRETLVEIASLSVLSGRIARRELAAALAWAAENQALLSAKWEELNP' A
#
# COMPACT_ATOMS: atom_id res chain seq x y z
N MET A 1 -7.04 -0.71 19.70
CA MET A 1 -8.15 -0.98 18.76
C MET A 1 -7.73 -0.40 17.43
N GLN A 2 -7.60 -1.22 16.39
CA GLN A 2 -7.49 -0.69 15.03
C GLN A 2 -8.85 -0.16 14.64
N ASP A 3 -8.90 1.09 14.22
CA ASP A 3 -10.09 1.84 13.84
C ASP A 3 -10.67 1.43 12.47
N GLY A 4 -10.19 0.32 11.90
CA GLY A 4 -10.73 -0.34 10.71
C GLY A 4 -10.62 0.48 9.42
N ARG A 5 -9.90 1.60 9.45
CA ARG A 5 -9.70 2.46 8.29
C ARG A 5 -8.68 1.82 7.36
N GLU A 6 -9.04 1.75 6.08
CA GLU A 6 -8.19 1.19 5.02
C GLU A 6 -8.07 2.19 3.87
N THR A 7 -6.98 2.06 3.10
CA THR A 7 -6.73 2.84 1.89
C THR A 7 -6.18 1.90 0.81
N LEU A 8 -6.59 2.11 -0.44
CA LEU A 8 -6.03 1.42 -1.58
C LEU A 8 -4.87 2.22 -2.14
N VAL A 9 -3.75 1.56 -2.39
CA VAL A 9 -2.52 2.16 -2.94
C VAL A 9 -2.09 1.37 -4.17
N GLU A 10 -1.71 2.07 -5.23
CA GLU A 10 -1.08 1.45 -6.40
C GLU A 10 0.35 1.01 -6.07
N ILE A 11 0.71 -0.25 -6.34
CA ILE A 11 2.03 -0.79 -6.01
C ILE A 11 3.16 -0.05 -6.76
N ALA A 12 2.96 0.25 -8.05
CA ALA A 12 4.00 0.85 -8.89
C ALA A 12 4.36 2.29 -8.49
N SER A 13 3.36 3.14 -8.24
CA SER A 13 3.58 4.56 -7.93
C SER A 13 3.49 4.89 -6.43
N LEU A 14 2.97 3.98 -5.62
CA LEU A 14 2.58 4.22 -4.22
C LEU A 14 1.56 5.36 -4.06
N SER A 15 0.82 5.66 -5.12
CA SER A 15 -0.27 6.63 -5.08
C SER A 15 -1.50 6.04 -4.42
N VAL A 16 -2.13 6.81 -3.54
CA VAL A 16 -3.41 6.44 -2.93
C VAL A 16 -4.51 6.56 -3.98
N LEU A 17 -5.17 5.45 -4.28
CA LEU A 17 -6.30 5.38 -5.22
C LEU A 17 -7.63 5.62 -4.51
N SER A 18 -7.78 5.19 -3.25
CA SER A 18 -8.98 5.40 -2.46
C SER A 18 -8.72 5.33 -0.95
N GLY A 19 -9.66 5.86 -0.16
CA GLY A 19 -9.58 5.91 1.31
C GLY A 19 -9.23 7.29 1.85
N ARG A 20 -9.40 7.47 3.17
CA ARG A 20 -9.21 8.76 3.87
C ARG A 20 -8.39 8.57 5.14
N ILE A 21 -7.15 8.14 4.95
CA ILE A 21 -6.13 8.08 6.01
C ILE A 21 -5.18 9.26 5.82
N ALA A 22 -4.83 9.95 6.91
CA ALA A 22 -3.94 11.10 6.81
C ALA A 22 -2.55 10.66 6.32
N ARG A 23 -1.90 11.48 5.50
CA ARG A 23 -0.59 11.16 4.91
C ARG A 23 0.48 10.82 5.97
N ARG A 24 0.43 11.45 7.13
CA ARG A 24 1.33 11.14 8.27
C ARG A 24 1.16 9.72 8.77
N GLU A 25 -0.07 9.23 8.83
CA GLU A 25 -0.37 7.87 9.29
C GLU A 25 0.08 6.83 8.25
N LEU A 26 -0.06 7.17 6.96
CA LEU A 26 0.39 6.31 5.85
C LEU A 26 1.91 6.26 5.69
N ALA A 27 2.67 7.22 6.22
CA ALA A 27 4.08 7.41 5.93
C ALA A 27 4.92 6.14 6.19
N ALA A 28 4.71 5.47 7.32
CA ALA A 28 5.44 4.25 7.65
C ALA A 28 5.09 3.08 6.71
N ALA A 29 3.81 2.92 6.37
CA ALA A 29 3.36 1.87 5.46
C ALA A 29 3.85 2.10 4.03
N LEU A 30 3.83 3.35 3.54
CA LEU A 30 4.33 3.71 2.22
C LEU A 30 5.86 3.58 2.13
N ALA A 31 6.59 3.92 3.20
CA ALA A 31 8.04 3.70 3.25
C ALA A 31 8.38 2.21 3.17
N TRP A 32 7.69 1.37 3.96
CA TRP A 32 7.85 -0.08 3.87
C TRP A 32 7.49 -0.61 2.48
N ALA A 33 6.39 -0.14 1.89
CA ALA A 33 5.99 -0.55 0.55
C ALA A 33 7.03 -0.17 -0.51
N ALA A 34 7.67 1.00 -0.39
CA ALA A 34 8.74 1.42 -1.29
C ALA A 34 9.95 0.48 -1.26
N GLU A 35 10.37 0.07 -0.06
CA GLU A 35 11.47 -0.89 0.12
C GLU A 35 11.12 -2.31 -0.37
N ASN A 36 9.82 -2.63 -0.45
CA ASN A 36 9.31 -3.97 -0.75
C ASN A 36 8.50 -4.04 -2.06
N GLN A 37 8.63 -3.07 -2.98
CA GLN A 37 7.84 -3.04 -4.21
C GLN A 37 7.98 -4.32 -5.06
N ALA A 38 9.19 -4.88 -5.15
CA ALA A 38 9.42 -6.13 -5.89
C ALA A 38 8.67 -7.31 -5.27
N LEU A 39 8.66 -7.40 -3.93
CA LEU A 39 7.91 -8.42 -3.20
C LEU A 39 6.40 -8.27 -3.45
N LEU A 40 5.88 -7.05 -3.37
CA LEU A 40 4.46 -6.76 -3.60
C LEU A 40 4.03 -7.08 -5.04
N SER A 41 4.86 -6.73 -6.02
CA SER A 41 4.58 -7.00 -7.44
C SER A 41 4.59 -8.50 -7.73
N ALA A 42 5.60 -9.24 -7.25
CA ALA A 42 5.66 -10.68 -7.42
C ALA A 42 4.45 -11.37 -6.77
N LYS A 43 4.03 -10.92 -5.58
CA LYS A 43 2.85 -11.48 -4.92
C LYS A 43 1.56 -11.16 -5.66
N TRP A 44 1.45 -9.98 -6.27
CA TRP A 44 0.31 -9.62 -7.10
C TRP A 44 0.19 -10.51 -8.33
N GLU A 45 1.29 -10.74 -9.05
CA GLU A 45 1.34 -11.66 -10.20
C GLU A 45 0.98 -13.10 -9.81
N GLU A 46 1.47 -13.59 -8.68
CA GLU A 46 1.13 -14.92 -8.16
C GLU A 46 -0.39 -15.07 -7.92
N LEU A 47 -1.04 -14.02 -7.42
CA LEU A 47 -2.46 -14.02 -7.09
C LEU A 47 -3.37 -13.68 -8.27
N ASN A 48 -2.83 -13.10 -9.35
CA ASN A 48 -3.58 -12.64 -10.52
C ASN A 48 -2.88 -13.08 -11.82
N PRO A 49 -3.01 -14.37 -12.20
CA PRO A 49 -2.49 -14.87 -13.47
C PRO A 49 -3.26 -14.36 -14.70
#